data_AF-A0A927PCG9-F1
#
_entry.id   AF-A0A927PCG9-F1
#
_cell.length_a   1.000
_cell.length_b   1.000
_cell.length_c   1.000
_cell.angle_alpha   90.00
_cell.angle_beta   90.00
_cell.angle_gamma   90.00
#
_symmetry.space_group_name_H-M   'P 1'
#
loop_
_entity.id
_entity.type
_entity.pdbx_description
1 polymer ?
#
loop_
_entity_poly.entity_id
_entity_poly.type
_entity_poly.pdbx_seq_one_letter_code
_entity_poly.pdbx_strand_id
1 'polypeptide(L)'
;CGCDYPVDRQIQAIAARIAGPEFAINLDNGKQSWQHEAVYTAMKKIVEWDQKGYWGPGITTVDKNTMVSMFNERQAAMTYYSTNGSSLFSKYENNFGEVGFFPWPSWEEEGGVGKVTDYPATYGWIWCVDKAAVDEAFLDWFAYVMPRYGETALNGVQLITPFKYSEEAAANVGWFGKLHLDELKKVENTFNVVCINMPSDVYKDLAANEQLMLLGEMTPEEVCKAVDDGYAMYK
;
A
#
# COMPACT_ATOMS: atom_id res chain seq x y z
N CYS A 1 10.01 -4.31 -3.86
CA CYS A 1 9.40 -2.96 -3.92
C CYS A 1 9.92 -2.18 -2.72
N GLY A 2 10.81 -1.21 -2.95
CA GLY A 2 11.69 -0.61 -1.95
C GLY A 2 11.40 0.85 -1.57
N CYS A 3 10.12 1.28 -1.61
CA CYS A 3 9.73 2.52 -0.95
C CYS A 3 9.24 2.22 0.46
N ASP A 4 9.95 2.75 1.45
CA ASP A 4 9.59 2.68 2.86
C ASP A 4 8.55 3.73 3.28
N TYR A 5 8.29 4.71 2.42
CA TYR A 5 7.13 5.59 2.47
C TYR A 5 6.54 5.76 1.06
N PRO A 6 5.61 4.89 0.62
CA PRO A 6 5.22 4.88 -0.78
C PRO A 6 4.18 5.98 -1.06
N VAL A 7 4.68 7.17 -1.36
CA VAL A 7 3.91 8.34 -1.81
C VAL A 7 3.01 7.96 -2.99
N ASP A 8 3.52 7.12 -3.88
CA ASP A 8 2.80 6.45 -4.95
C ASP A 8 1.46 5.80 -4.52
N ARG A 9 1.43 5.12 -3.37
CA ARG A 9 0.21 4.49 -2.85
C ARG A 9 -0.81 5.51 -2.37
N GLN A 10 -0.34 6.63 -1.81
CA GLN A 10 -1.21 7.70 -1.35
C GLN A 10 -1.79 8.47 -2.53
N ILE A 11 -0.97 8.73 -3.57
CA ILE A 11 -1.42 9.29 -4.85
C ILE A 11 -2.51 8.40 -5.45
N GLN A 12 -2.27 7.09 -5.54
CA GLN A 12 -3.25 6.16 -6.10
C GLN A 12 -4.51 6.06 -5.24
N ALA A 13 -4.39 6.07 -3.91
CA ALA A 13 -5.55 6.04 -3.02
C ALA A 13 -6.44 7.28 -3.18
N ILE A 14 -5.85 8.48 -3.29
CA ILE A 14 -6.60 9.71 -3.57
C ILE A 14 -7.24 9.64 -4.97
N ALA A 15 -6.48 9.23 -5.99
CA ALA A 15 -6.99 9.10 -7.35
C ALA A 15 -8.15 8.10 -7.44
N ALA A 16 -8.10 7.00 -6.69
CA ALA A 16 -9.18 6.04 -6.58
C ALA A 16 -10.42 6.61 -5.86
N ARG A 17 -10.24 7.47 -4.85
CA ARG A 17 -11.38 8.18 -4.22
C ARG A 17 -12.04 9.16 -5.18
N ILE A 18 -11.26 9.81 -6.05
CA ILE A 18 -11.77 10.74 -7.05
C ILE A 18 -12.49 10.00 -8.19
N ALA A 19 -11.85 9.00 -8.79
CA ALA A 19 -12.28 8.41 -10.07
C ALA A 19 -12.76 6.95 -9.97
N GLY A 20 -12.74 6.36 -8.78
CA GLY A 20 -13.18 4.98 -8.52
C GLY A 20 -12.06 3.93 -8.61
N PRO A 21 -12.32 2.70 -8.12
CA PRO A 21 -11.32 1.63 -8.05
C PRO A 21 -10.89 1.12 -9.44
N GLU A 22 -11.82 1.09 -10.41
CA GLU A 22 -11.52 0.67 -11.79
C GLU A 22 -10.54 1.62 -12.48
N PHE A 23 -10.58 2.92 -12.15
CA PHE A 23 -9.60 3.89 -12.63
C PHE A 23 -8.19 3.53 -12.13
N ALA A 24 -8.04 3.23 -10.84
CA ALA A 24 -6.75 2.86 -10.25
C ALA A 24 -6.19 1.54 -10.80
N ILE A 25 -7.06 0.55 -11.08
CA ILE A 25 -6.69 -0.68 -11.77
C ILE A 25 -6.16 -0.37 -13.16
N ASN A 26 -6.86 0.46 -13.95
CA ASN A 26 -6.43 0.80 -15.29
C ASN A 26 -5.16 1.65 -15.31
N LEU A 27 -4.91 2.45 -14.27
CA LEU A 27 -3.68 3.24 -14.09
C LEU A 27 -2.45 2.34 -13.89
N ASP A 28 -2.55 1.32 -13.02
CA ASP A 28 -1.45 0.37 -12.76
C ASP A 28 -1.21 -0.57 -13.97
N ASN A 29 -2.23 -0.80 -14.80
CA ASN A 29 -2.11 -1.59 -16.03
C ASN A 29 -1.68 -0.79 -17.28
N GLY A 30 -1.38 0.51 -17.15
CA GLY A 30 -1.01 1.37 -18.30
C GLY A 30 -2.14 1.59 -19.32
N LYS A 31 -3.39 1.31 -18.94
CA LYS A 31 -4.61 1.51 -19.75
C LYS A 31 -5.23 2.88 -19.53
N GLN A 32 -4.89 3.54 -18.43
CA GLN A 32 -5.28 4.90 -18.10
C GLN A 32 -4.03 5.79 -18.04
N SER A 33 -4.15 7.02 -18.53
CA SER A 33 -3.05 7.99 -18.50
C SER A 33 -2.85 8.54 -17.10
N TRP A 34 -1.59 8.68 -16.69
CA TRP A 34 -1.18 9.37 -15.48
C TRP A 34 -1.41 10.88 -15.54
N GLN A 35 -1.57 11.45 -16.73
CA GLN A 35 -1.94 12.85 -16.93
C GLN A 35 -3.44 13.12 -16.73
N HIS A 36 -4.19 12.19 -16.14
CA HIS A 36 -5.60 12.38 -15.83
C HIS A 36 -5.78 13.31 -14.60
N GLU A 37 -6.82 14.14 -14.62
CA GLU A 37 -7.12 15.15 -13.60
C GLU A 37 -7.12 14.59 -12.16
N ALA A 38 -7.61 13.36 -11.97
CA ALA A 38 -7.61 12.68 -10.68
C ALA A 38 -6.20 12.46 -10.10
N VAL A 39 -5.22 12.15 -10.96
CA VAL A 39 -3.82 11.94 -10.56
C VAL A 39 -3.15 13.28 -10.28
N TYR A 40 -3.40 14.30 -11.11
CA TYR A 40 -2.92 15.65 -10.85
C TYR A 40 -3.45 16.21 -9.53
N THR A 41 -4.74 16.03 -9.26
CA THR A 41 -5.37 16.45 -8.01
C THR A 41 -4.72 15.75 -6.82
N ALA A 42 -4.49 14.44 -6.94
CA ALA A 42 -3.81 13.66 -5.92
C ALA A 42 -2.39 14.18 -5.64
N MET A 43 -1.53 14.29 -6.66
CA MET A 43 -0.15 14.76 -6.50
C MET A 43 -0.08 16.19 -5.95
N LYS A 44 -0.94 17.10 -6.46
CA LYS A 44 -1.03 18.48 -5.94
C LYS A 44 -1.40 18.51 -4.47
N LYS A 45 -2.31 17.62 -4.03
CA LYS A 45 -2.70 17.52 -2.63
C LYS A 45 -1.56 17.00 -1.75
N ILE A 46 -0.80 16.01 -2.22
CA ILE A 46 0.39 15.50 -1.51
C ILE A 46 1.43 16.61 -1.31
N VAL A 47 1.74 17.37 -2.37
CA VAL A 47 2.68 18.50 -2.32
C VAL A 47 2.15 19.61 -1.40
N GLU A 48 0.85 19.93 -1.46
CA GLU A 48 0.23 20.89 -0.56
C GLU A 48 0.36 20.47 0.91
N TRP A 49 0.15 19.18 1.22
CA TRP A 49 0.30 18.64 2.58
C TRP A 49 1.75 18.66 3.05
N ASP A 50 2.70 18.44 2.15
CA ASP A 50 4.13 18.57 2.45
C ASP A 50 4.52 20.00 2.79
N GLN A 51 4.08 20.97 2.00
CA GLN A 51 4.31 22.39 2.26
C GLN A 51 3.67 22.87 3.58
N LYS A 52 2.57 22.23 4.00
CA LYS A 52 1.94 22.48 5.31
C LYS A 52 2.62 21.72 6.46
N GLY A 53 3.60 20.86 6.18
CA GLY A 53 4.35 20.09 7.15
C GLY A 53 3.61 18.87 7.71
N TYR A 54 2.55 18.40 7.05
CA TYR A 54 1.71 17.30 7.57
C TYR A 54 2.41 15.95 7.57
N TRP A 55 3.40 15.75 6.70
CA TRP A 55 4.20 14.53 6.64
C TRP A 55 5.33 14.49 7.68
N GLY A 56 5.62 15.63 8.32
CA GLY A 56 6.78 15.77 9.19
C GLY A 56 8.10 15.91 8.41
N PRO A 57 9.23 16.05 9.12
CA PRO A 57 10.53 16.22 8.49
C PRO A 57 10.99 14.94 7.79
N GLY A 58 11.65 15.11 6.64
CA GLY A 58 12.35 14.01 5.97
C GLY A 58 11.46 13.02 5.21
N ILE A 59 10.35 13.50 4.63
CA ILE A 59 9.40 12.67 3.84
C ILE A 59 10.08 11.77 2.79
N THR A 60 11.22 12.19 2.22
CA THR A 60 11.98 11.41 1.23
C THR A 60 13.03 10.47 1.84
N THR A 61 13.27 10.54 3.16
CA THR A 61 14.41 9.89 3.84
C THR A 61 14.03 9.00 5.03
N VAL A 62 12.80 9.12 5.56
CA VAL A 62 12.33 8.35 6.71
C VAL A 62 11.95 6.93 6.29
N ASP A 63 12.54 5.92 6.94
CA ASP A 63 12.21 4.50 6.72
C ASP A 63 11.02 4.02 7.59
N LYS A 64 10.51 2.82 7.30
CA LYS A 64 9.32 2.24 7.98
C LYS A 64 9.52 2.08 9.48
N ASN A 65 10.70 1.67 9.94
CA ASN A 65 10.95 1.48 11.37
C ASN A 65 10.99 2.83 12.08
N THR A 66 11.65 3.82 11.47
CA THR A 66 11.68 5.19 11.97
C THR A 66 10.27 5.77 12.06
N MET A 67 9.44 5.62 11.01
CA MET A 67 8.04 6.06 11.02
C MET A 67 7.22 5.41 12.15
N VAL A 68 7.33 4.09 12.33
CA VAL A 68 6.63 3.39 13.43
C VAL A 68 7.15 3.86 14.80
N SER A 69 8.45 4.11 14.94
CA SER A 69 9.03 4.67 16.18
C SER A 69 8.49 6.08 16.46
N MET A 70 8.45 6.96 15.47
CA MET A 70 7.91 8.31 15.60
C MET A 70 6.44 8.30 16.03
N PHE A 71 5.62 7.43 15.43
CA PHE A 71 4.23 7.25 15.83
C PHE A 71 4.10 6.73 17.26
N ASN A 72 4.93 5.74 17.64
CA ASN A 72 5.01 5.20 18.99
C ASN A 72 5.44 6.24 20.04
N GLU A 73 6.40 7.11 19.70
CA GLU A 73 6.89 8.21 20.53
C GLU A 73 5.95 9.42 20.55
N ARG A 74 4.75 9.30 19.95
CA ARG A 74 3.73 10.37 19.87
C ARG A 74 4.20 11.61 19.12
N GLN A 75 5.14 11.45 18.20
CA GLN A 75 5.65 12.50 17.32
C GLN A 75 4.81 12.64 16.04
N ALA A 76 3.96 11.65 15.74
CA ALA A 76 3.01 11.70 14.64
C ALA A 76 1.60 11.36 15.14
N ALA A 77 0.59 12.09 14.65
CA ALA A 77 -0.82 11.81 14.97
C ALA A 77 -1.39 10.66 14.14
N MET A 78 -0.83 10.41 12.95
CA MET A 78 -1.25 9.37 12.01
C MET A 78 -0.02 8.75 11.35
N THR A 79 -0.15 7.50 10.92
CA THR A 79 0.85 6.81 10.10
C THR A 79 0.14 5.97 9.04
N TYR A 80 0.68 5.97 7.82
CA TYR A 80 0.19 5.10 6.75
C TYR A 80 0.89 3.74 6.84
N TYR A 81 0.13 2.68 7.10
CA TYR A 81 0.64 1.32 7.14
C TYR A 81 -0.36 0.30 6.60
N SER A 82 0.11 -0.89 6.27
CA SER A 82 -0.71 -2.01 5.78
C SER A 82 -0.82 -3.15 6.80
N THR A 83 -1.56 -4.20 6.47
CA THR A 83 -1.69 -5.41 7.31
C THR A 83 -0.35 -6.08 7.65
N ASN A 84 0.73 -5.82 6.91
CA ASN A 84 2.07 -6.32 7.22
C ASN A 84 2.72 -5.65 8.45
N GLY A 85 2.06 -4.63 9.04
CA GLY A 85 2.55 -3.91 10.21
C GLY A 85 2.35 -4.63 11.53
N SER A 86 1.52 -5.68 11.58
CA SER A 86 1.14 -6.30 12.85
C SER A 86 2.35 -6.66 13.72
N SER A 87 3.36 -7.33 13.15
CA SER A 87 4.58 -7.68 13.91
C SER A 87 5.40 -6.48 14.39
N LEU A 88 5.34 -5.34 13.69
CA LEU A 88 6.05 -4.11 14.05
C LEU A 88 5.28 -3.32 15.12
N PHE A 89 3.97 -3.15 14.95
CA PHE A 89 3.11 -2.43 15.90
C PHE A 89 2.88 -3.23 17.18
N SER A 90 2.82 -4.57 17.14
CA SER A 90 2.70 -5.39 18.34
C SER A 90 3.88 -5.25 19.31
N LYS A 91 5.09 -4.91 18.83
CA LYS A 91 6.26 -4.66 19.71
C LYS A 91 6.07 -3.47 20.63
N TYR A 92 5.19 -2.55 20.25
CA TYR A 92 4.97 -1.28 20.92
C TYR A 92 3.56 -1.16 21.51
N GLU A 93 2.80 -2.26 21.55
CA GLU A 93 1.41 -2.31 22.06
C GLU A 93 1.24 -1.63 23.42
N ASN A 94 2.19 -1.84 24.34
CA ASN A 94 2.13 -1.27 25.69
C ASN A 94 2.34 0.26 25.74
N ASN A 95 2.82 0.86 24.65
CA ASN A 95 3.13 2.29 24.57
C ASN A 95 2.06 3.05 23.77
N PHE A 96 1.36 2.35 22.88
CA PHE A 96 0.23 2.90 22.16
C PHE A 96 -0.92 3.15 23.16
N GLY A 97 -1.43 4.39 23.16
CA GLY A 97 -2.72 4.66 23.81
C GLY A 97 -3.86 4.06 22.99
N GLU A 98 -5.03 4.70 23.01
CA GLU A 98 -6.09 4.34 22.07
C GLU A 98 -5.66 4.69 20.64
N VAL A 99 -5.39 3.66 19.82
CA VAL A 99 -5.08 3.79 18.40
C VAL A 99 -6.22 3.21 17.58
N GLY A 100 -6.72 4.00 16.63
CA GLY A 100 -7.72 3.57 15.66
C GLY A 100 -7.11 3.14 14.32
N PHE A 101 -7.93 2.51 13.50
CA PHE A 101 -7.67 2.28 12.08
C PHE A 101 -8.84 2.86 11.28
N PHE A 102 -8.55 3.50 10.15
CA PHE A 102 -9.57 4.05 9.27
C PHE A 102 -9.13 3.98 7.80
N PRO A 103 -10.08 3.87 6.85
CA PRO A 103 -9.79 3.94 5.41
C PRO A 103 -9.21 5.29 5.03
N TRP A 104 -8.62 5.36 3.84
CA TRP A 104 -8.36 6.66 3.23
C TRP A 104 -9.65 7.49 3.14
N PRO A 105 -9.63 8.78 3.53
CA PRO A 105 -10.84 9.61 3.61
C PRO A 105 -11.64 9.65 2.30
N SER A 106 -12.94 9.94 2.43
CA SER A 106 -13.82 10.16 1.28
C SER A 106 -13.41 11.40 0.48
N TRP A 107 -13.79 11.43 -0.79
CA TRP A 107 -13.69 12.60 -1.68
C TRP A 107 -15.07 13.01 -2.22
N GLU A 108 -16.14 12.51 -1.58
CA GLU A 108 -17.53 12.68 -2.03
C GLU A 108 -17.96 14.15 -2.02
N GLU A 109 -17.51 14.95 -1.05
CA GLU A 109 -17.85 16.37 -0.93
C GLU A 109 -17.30 17.18 -2.12
N GLU A 110 -16.18 16.74 -2.70
CA GLU A 110 -15.55 17.30 -3.89
C GLU A 110 -15.97 16.59 -5.20
N GLY A 111 -17.00 15.73 -5.15
CA GLY A 111 -17.56 15.04 -6.32
C GLY A 111 -16.84 13.76 -6.72
N GLY A 112 -15.99 13.20 -5.86
CA GLY A 112 -15.36 11.91 -6.05
C GLY A 112 -16.34 10.75 -6.02
N VAL A 113 -16.09 9.73 -6.83
CA VAL A 113 -16.99 8.57 -6.99
C VAL A 113 -16.54 7.31 -6.27
N GLY A 114 -15.28 7.28 -5.79
CA GLY A 114 -14.74 6.16 -5.04
C GLY A 114 -15.21 6.14 -3.60
N LYS A 115 -15.47 4.96 -3.05
CA LYS A 115 -16.02 4.78 -1.71
C LYS A 115 -14.92 4.53 -0.68
N VAL A 116 -15.20 4.83 0.59
CA VAL A 116 -14.34 4.46 1.71
C VAL A 116 -14.18 2.94 1.88
N THR A 117 -15.11 2.15 1.33
CA THR A 117 -15.08 0.69 1.28
C THR A 117 -14.27 0.12 0.11
N ASP A 118 -13.73 0.97 -0.77
CA ASP A 118 -12.80 0.58 -1.83
C ASP A 118 -11.37 0.66 -1.29
N TYR A 119 -10.68 -0.47 -1.21
CA TYR A 119 -9.36 -0.56 -0.57
C TYR A 119 -8.22 -0.84 -1.54
N PRO A 120 -7.07 -0.13 -1.40
CA PRO A 120 -5.84 -0.57 -2.01
C PRO A 120 -5.39 -1.89 -1.36
N ALA A 121 -5.17 -2.92 -2.17
CA ALA A 121 -4.82 -4.25 -1.70
C ALA A 121 -3.64 -4.84 -2.47
N THR A 122 -2.89 -5.70 -1.78
CA THR A 122 -1.93 -6.63 -2.38
C THR A 122 -2.37 -8.04 -2.04
N TYR A 123 -2.55 -8.90 -3.03
CA TYR A 123 -2.99 -10.30 -2.80
C TYR A 123 -1.83 -11.25 -2.46
N GLY A 124 -0.79 -10.73 -1.80
CA GLY A 124 0.38 -11.48 -1.38
C GLY A 124 1.52 -11.52 -2.40
N TRP A 125 2.53 -12.31 -2.07
CA TRP A 125 3.71 -12.50 -2.90
C TRP A 125 3.51 -13.70 -3.81
N ILE A 126 3.80 -13.52 -5.10
CA ILE A 126 3.79 -14.63 -6.05
C ILE A 126 5.14 -15.35 -5.92
N TRP A 127 5.08 -16.65 -5.66
CA TRP A 127 6.28 -17.50 -5.62
C TRP A 127 6.51 -18.06 -7.02
N CYS A 128 7.57 -17.59 -7.68
CA CYS A 128 8.04 -18.14 -8.94
C CYS A 128 9.18 -19.10 -8.65
N VAL A 129 9.04 -20.35 -9.06
CA VAL A 129 10.04 -21.40 -8.86
C VAL A 129 10.62 -21.78 -10.21
N ASP A 130 11.94 -21.91 -10.29
CA ASP A 130 12.59 -22.44 -11.49
C ASP A 130 12.03 -23.84 -11.78
N LYS A 131 11.60 -24.06 -13.01
CA LYS A 131 11.07 -25.34 -13.45
C LYS A 131 12.06 -26.49 -13.20
N ALA A 132 13.36 -26.24 -13.30
CA ALA A 132 14.40 -27.23 -13.02
C ALA A 132 14.50 -27.62 -11.54
N ALA A 133 14.01 -26.78 -10.63
CA ALA A 133 13.98 -27.05 -9.19
C ALA A 133 12.69 -27.76 -8.72
N VAL A 134 11.72 -27.97 -9.62
CA VAL A 134 10.46 -28.66 -9.30
C VAL A 134 10.65 -30.17 -9.48
N ASP A 135 11.07 -30.84 -8.42
CA ASP A 135 11.14 -32.30 -8.30
C ASP A 135 10.05 -32.85 -7.36
N GLU A 136 10.02 -34.17 -7.17
CA GLU A 136 9.05 -34.82 -6.27
C GLU A 136 9.16 -34.31 -4.83
N ALA A 137 10.38 -34.09 -4.34
CA ALA A 137 10.61 -33.60 -2.98
C ALA A 137 10.06 -32.18 -2.79
N PHE A 138 10.24 -31.30 -3.77
CA PHE A 138 9.64 -29.97 -3.76
C PHE A 138 8.12 -30.04 -3.75
N LEU A 139 7.52 -30.88 -4.60
CA LEU A 139 6.06 -31.02 -4.67
C LEU A 139 5.47 -31.54 -3.36
N ASP A 140 6.11 -32.53 -2.73
CA ASP A 140 5.72 -33.07 -1.42
C ASP A 140 5.79 -32.00 -0.33
N TRP A 141 6.91 -31.25 -0.28
CA TRP A 141 7.07 -30.14 0.64
C TRP A 141 6.02 -29.04 0.41
N PHE A 142 5.77 -28.68 -0.85
CA PHE A 142 4.79 -27.65 -1.21
C PHE A 142 3.37 -28.06 -0.81
N ALA A 143 2.99 -29.31 -1.06
CA ALA A 143 1.71 -29.88 -0.63
C ALA A 143 1.56 -29.92 0.90
N TYR A 144 2.66 -30.06 1.63
CA TYR A 144 2.66 -29.96 3.10
C TYR A 144 2.52 -28.51 3.59
N VAL A 145 3.27 -27.56 3.02
CA VAL A 145 3.35 -26.18 3.54
C VAL A 145 2.12 -25.34 3.18
N MET A 146 1.67 -25.35 1.92
CA MET A 146 0.68 -24.38 1.46
C MET A 146 -0.68 -24.45 2.17
N PRO A 147 -1.23 -25.64 2.50
CA PRO A 147 -2.48 -25.73 3.27
C PRO A 147 -2.37 -25.16 4.69
N ARG A 148 -1.14 -25.02 5.23
CA ARG A 148 -0.85 -24.55 6.60
C ARG A 148 -0.38 -23.10 6.64
N TYR A 149 -0.10 -22.51 5.47
CA TYR A 149 0.59 -21.23 5.39
C TYR A 149 -0.19 -20.09 6.05
N GLY A 150 -1.50 -19.97 5.78
CA GLY A 150 -2.32 -18.89 6.34
C GLY A 150 -2.36 -18.92 7.87
N GLU A 151 -2.61 -20.09 8.45
CA GLU A 151 -2.61 -20.28 9.89
C GLU A 151 -1.22 -20.07 10.52
N THR A 152 -0.16 -20.56 9.87
CA THR A 152 1.22 -20.36 10.34
C THR A 152 1.63 -18.88 10.30
N ALA A 153 1.28 -18.17 9.23
CA ALA A 153 1.58 -16.75 9.06
C ALA A 153 0.86 -15.89 10.11
N LEU A 154 -0.41 -16.20 10.38
CA LEU A 154 -1.22 -15.47 11.36
C LEU A 154 -0.73 -15.74 12.79
N ASN A 155 -0.57 -17.01 13.17
CA ASN A 155 -0.13 -17.37 14.53
C ASN A 155 1.33 -16.99 14.80
N GLY A 156 2.21 -17.14 13.81
CA GLY A 156 3.64 -16.93 13.99
C GLY A 156 4.07 -15.46 13.95
N VAL A 157 3.63 -14.72 12.92
CA VAL A 157 4.08 -13.35 12.66
C VAL A 157 2.94 -12.35 12.50
N GLN A 158 1.71 -12.74 12.84
CA GLN A 158 0.53 -11.88 12.81
C GLN A 158 0.25 -11.30 11.40
N LEU A 159 0.69 -12.01 10.36
CA LEU A 159 0.52 -11.61 8.97
C LEU A 159 -0.82 -12.13 8.45
N ILE A 160 -1.67 -11.20 8.03
CA ILE A 160 -2.93 -11.52 7.35
C ILE A 160 -2.62 -11.82 5.88
N THR A 161 -3.01 -13.01 5.41
CA THR A 161 -2.74 -13.51 4.05
C THR A 161 -4.06 -13.91 3.37
N PRO A 162 -4.09 -14.08 2.03
CA PRO A 162 -5.28 -14.59 1.34
C PRO A 162 -5.53 -16.10 1.57
N PHE A 163 -4.64 -16.80 2.30
CA PHE A 163 -4.79 -18.21 2.59
C PHE A 163 -5.76 -18.43 3.76
N LYS A 164 -6.43 -19.58 3.77
CA LYS A 164 -7.35 -19.96 4.84
C LYS A 164 -6.61 -20.04 6.19
N TYR A 165 -7.30 -19.65 7.25
CA TYR A 165 -6.91 -19.78 8.65
C TYR A 165 -8.17 -20.09 9.48
N SER A 166 -7.98 -20.63 10.69
CA SER A 166 -9.08 -20.96 11.61
C SER A 166 -9.66 -19.71 12.29
N GLU A 167 -10.91 -19.80 12.77
CA GLU A 167 -11.50 -18.75 13.63
C GLU A 167 -10.70 -18.58 14.92
N GLU A 168 -10.13 -19.67 15.45
CA GLU A 168 -9.24 -19.63 16.61
C GLU A 168 -7.99 -18.78 16.35
N ALA A 169 -7.32 -19.00 15.22
CA ALA A 169 -6.18 -18.18 14.81
C ALA A 169 -6.57 -16.70 14.65
N ALA A 170 -7.75 -16.43 14.08
CA ALA A 170 -8.28 -15.07 13.94
C ALA A 170 -8.61 -14.41 15.29
N ALA A 171 -9.04 -15.17 16.30
CA ALA A 171 -9.33 -14.67 17.63
C ALA A 171 -8.07 -14.35 18.44
N ASN A 172 -6.93 -14.98 18.10
CA ASN A 172 -5.65 -14.84 18.80
C ASN A 172 -4.76 -13.72 18.24
N VAL A 173 -5.26 -12.89 17.32
CA VAL A 173 -4.48 -11.78 16.80
C VAL A 173 -4.31 -10.65 17.82
N GLY A 174 -3.18 -9.95 17.78
CA GLY A 174 -2.95 -8.75 18.58
C GLY A 174 -3.88 -7.60 18.19
N TRP A 175 -3.89 -6.51 18.98
CA TRP A 175 -4.78 -5.35 18.78
C TRP A 175 -4.77 -4.81 17.34
N PHE A 176 -3.59 -4.66 16.74
CA PHE A 176 -3.45 -4.15 15.38
C PHE A 176 -4.02 -5.10 14.34
N GLY A 177 -3.79 -6.41 14.51
CA GLY A 177 -4.39 -7.45 13.67
C GLY A 177 -5.92 -7.43 13.77
N LYS A 178 -6.46 -7.23 14.99
CA LYS A 178 -7.90 -7.12 15.21
C LYS A 178 -8.51 -5.91 14.49
N LEU A 179 -7.87 -4.74 14.57
CA LEU A 179 -8.30 -3.56 13.82
C LEU A 179 -8.38 -3.84 12.31
N HIS A 180 -7.39 -4.53 11.76
CA HIS A 180 -7.38 -4.88 10.34
C HIS A 180 -8.46 -5.92 9.99
N LEU A 181 -8.63 -6.97 10.79
CA LEU A 181 -9.67 -7.98 10.56
C LEU A 181 -11.08 -7.38 10.66
N ASP A 182 -11.30 -6.44 11.57
CA ASP A 182 -12.58 -5.73 11.70
C ASP A 182 -12.83 -4.79 10.53
N GLU A 183 -11.79 -4.15 10.01
CA GLU A 183 -11.91 -3.29 8.83
C GLU A 183 -12.11 -4.10 7.53
N LEU A 184 -11.45 -5.25 7.39
CA LEU A 184 -11.60 -6.13 6.23
C LEU A 184 -13.06 -6.58 6.02
N LYS A 185 -13.87 -6.67 7.09
CA LYS A 185 -15.31 -6.99 7.01
C LYS A 185 -16.13 -5.91 6.30
N LYS A 186 -15.61 -4.68 6.18
CA LYS A 186 -16.28 -3.53 5.56
C LYS A 186 -15.89 -3.31 4.10
N VAL A 187 -14.87 -4.04 3.61
CA VAL A 187 -14.35 -3.87 2.25
C VAL A 187 -15.37 -4.40 1.24
N GLU A 188 -15.75 -3.56 0.27
CA GLU A 188 -16.66 -3.92 -0.82
C GLU A 188 -15.90 -4.18 -2.13
N ASN A 189 -14.90 -3.35 -2.44
CA ASN A 189 -14.04 -3.53 -3.61
C ASN A 189 -12.57 -3.36 -3.24
N THR A 190 -11.72 -3.86 -4.11
CA THR A 190 -10.27 -3.72 -3.99
C THR A 190 -9.66 -3.32 -5.31
N PHE A 191 -8.56 -2.57 -5.25
CA PHE A 191 -7.71 -2.26 -6.40
C PHE A 191 -6.26 -2.52 -6.02
N ASN A 192 -5.44 -2.90 -7.00
CA ASN A 192 -4.02 -3.14 -6.76
C ASN A 192 -3.34 -1.85 -6.32
N VAL A 193 -2.45 -1.94 -5.32
CA VAL A 193 -1.49 -0.84 -5.09
C VAL A 193 -0.65 -0.62 -6.35
N VAL A 194 -0.29 0.63 -6.64
CA VAL A 194 0.75 0.94 -7.63
C VAL A 194 1.99 0.12 -7.31
N CYS A 195 2.67 -0.37 -8.35
CA CYS A 195 3.84 -1.26 -8.35
C CYS A 195 3.57 -2.75 -8.54
N ILE A 196 2.30 -3.18 -8.59
CA ILE A 196 1.97 -4.59 -8.78
C ILE A 196 2.04 -4.97 -10.26
N ASN A 197 1.37 -4.21 -11.13
CA ASN A 197 1.36 -4.48 -12.57
C ASN A 197 2.23 -3.50 -13.37
N MET A 198 2.60 -2.36 -12.79
CA MET A 198 3.48 -1.41 -13.43
C MET A 198 4.84 -2.05 -13.82
N PRO A 199 5.34 -1.86 -15.06
CA PRO A 199 6.66 -2.33 -15.45
C PRO A 199 7.76 -1.79 -14.52
N SER A 200 8.73 -2.63 -14.18
CA SER A 200 9.70 -2.30 -13.14
C SER A 200 10.53 -1.04 -13.42
N ASP A 201 10.83 -0.73 -14.68
CA ASP A 201 11.58 0.48 -15.00
C ASP A 201 10.70 1.75 -14.90
N VAL A 202 9.43 1.66 -15.34
CA VAL A 202 8.44 2.75 -15.13
C VAL A 202 8.24 3.03 -13.64
N TYR A 203 8.17 1.98 -12.80
CA TYR A 203 8.04 2.16 -11.36
C TYR A 203 9.28 2.79 -10.70
N LYS A 204 10.49 2.42 -11.15
CA LYS A 204 11.72 3.06 -10.65
C LYS A 204 11.72 4.56 -10.97
N ASP A 205 11.32 4.92 -12.18
CA ASP A 205 11.25 6.32 -12.60
C ASP A 205 10.16 7.08 -11.82
N LEU A 206 8.99 6.48 -11.62
CA LEU A 206 7.94 7.05 -10.75
C LEU A 206 8.49 7.33 -9.35
N ALA A 207 9.08 6.33 -8.70
CA ALA A 207 9.57 6.44 -7.33
C ALA A 207 10.66 7.51 -7.18
N ALA A 208 11.55 7.64 -8.18
CA ALA A 208 12.56 8.70 -8.18
C ALA A 208 11.94 10.09 -8.41
N ASN A 209 11.02 10.21 -9.38
CA ASN A 209 10.42 11.49 -9.74
C ASN A 209 9.46 12.02 -8.67
N GLU A 210 8.77 11.15 -7.93
CA GLU A 210 7.96 11.55 -6.78
C GLU A 210 8.81 12.18 -5.66
N GLN A 211 10.04 11.71 -5.44
CA GLN A 211 10.96 12.34 -4.50
C GLN A 211 11.38 13.72 -4.98
N LEU A 212 11.73 13.86 -6.27
CA LEU A 212 12.05 15.16 -6.87
C LEU A 212 10.85 16.12 -6.81
N MET A 213 9.63 15.61 -6.98
CA MET A 213 8.41 16.41 -6.85
C MET A 213 8.24 16.97 -5.44
N LEU A 214 8.48 16.15 -4.40
CA LEU A 214 8.41 16.60 -3.01
C LEU A 214 9.51 17.61 -2.66
N LEU A 215 10.68 17.49 -3.29
CA LEU A 215 11.76 18.47 -3.17
C LEU A 215 11.51 19.77 -3.96
N GLY A 216 10.43 19.84 -4.74
CA GLY A 216 10.11 20.97 -5.61
C GLY A 216 11.00 21.06 -6.86
N GLU A 217 11.74 19.98 -7.18
CA GLU A 217 12.61 19.86 -8.35
C GLU A 217 11.85 19.38 -9.60
N MET A 218 10.67 18.80 -9.42
CA MET A 218 9.74 18.44 -10.51
C MET A 218 8.30 18.87 -10.18
N THR A 219 7.54 19.19 -11.21
CA THR A 219 6.10 19.44 -11.10
C THR A 219 5.30 18.12 -11.19
N PRO A 220 4.11 18.03 -10.59
CA PRO A 220 3.20 16.90 -10.80
C PRO A 220 2.99 16.54 -12.27
N GLU A 221 2.87 17.56 -13.12
CA GLU A 221 2.71 17.42 -14.57
C GLU A 221 3.93 16.74 -15.22
N GLU A 222 5.15 17.12 -14.84
CA GLU A 222 6.37 16.47 -15.33
C GLU A 222 6.48 15.02 -14.87
N VAL A 223 6.13 14.72 -13.61
CA VAL A 223 6.12 13.33 -13.11
C VAL A 223 5.13 12.48 -13.91
N CYS A 224 3.89 12.94 -14.06
CA CYS A 224 2.85 12.20 -14.79
C CYS A 224 3.23 11.97 -16.25
N LYS A 225 3.82 12.98 -16.90
CA LYS A 225 4.32 12.85 -18.27
C LYS A 225 5.43 11.80 -18.37
N ALA A 226 6.39 11.81 -17.47
CA ALA A 226 7.49 10.83 -17.46
C ALA A 226 6.96 9.39 -17.33
N VAL A 227 5.94 9.18 -16.50
CA VAL A 227 5.32 7.86 -16.32
C VAL A 227 4.58 7.40 -17.59
N ASP A 228 3.80 8.29 -18.22
CA ASP A 228 3.11 7.99 -19.48
C ASP A 228 4.09 7.69 -20.62
N ASP A 229 5.17 8.47 -20.74
CA ASP A 229 6.26 8.23 -21.70
C ASP A 229 6.93 6.87 -21.42
N GLY A 230 7.12 6.53 -20.14
CA GLY A 230 7.57 5.22 -19.66
C GLY A 230 6.71 4.08 -20.19
N TYR A 231 5.39 4.15 -19.99
CA TYR A 231 4.46 3.15 -20.50
C TYR A 231 4.44 3.04 -22.03
N ALA A 232 4.66 4.14 -22.76
CA ALA A 232 4.68 4.13 -24.21
C ALA A 232 5.81 3.25 -24.79
N MET A 233 6.89 3.00 -24.04
CA MET A 233 7.98 2.11 -24.45
C MET A 233 7.61 0.61 -24.40
N TYR A 234 6.50 0.25 -23.75
CA TYR A 234 6.02 -1.13 -23.61
C TYR A 234 4.80 -1.45 -24.51
N LYS A 235 4.39 -0.51 -25.37
CA LYS A 235 3.29 -0.66 -26.34
C LYS A 235 3.83 -0.94 -27.73
#